data_AF-A0A2E0V7Z3-F1
#
_entry.id   AF-A0A2E0V7Z3-F1
#
_cell.length_a   1.000
_cell.length_b   1.000
_cell.length_c   1.000
_cell.angle_alpha   90.00
_cell.angle_beta   90.00
_cell.angle_gamma   90.00
#
_symmetry.space_group_name_H-M   'P 1'
#
loop_
_entity.id
_entity.type
_entity.pdbx_description
1 polymer ?
#
loop_
_entity_poly.entity_id
_entity_poly.type
_entity_poly.pdbx_seq_one_letter_code
_entity_poly.pdbx_strand_id
1 'polypeptide(L)'
;MRLICLLLIASSLASPADDWPQWFGPRHDGVWRETGILDKFPEGGPKVLWRTPIRRGYAGPAVAGKRVYLMDREVDRSANAKRESARTGAQAGKERLLCLEAASGKIVWEKSYDCAYTMSYPAGPRVTPLVEGERVYTLGAEGLLVCRATKDGRELWQHDFKERFQARTQTWGFAASPLIHGDLLICLAAGDGTTAVAFHKETGKEVWRALSAGQPGYCPPRIVKHAGRDLLIIWHPESVNALDPATGKRFWTIPWKIRFGLTIPMPQMIDEEHLFLSSFYNGSLLLRLKKNNGTPDIVYRTNKASERQTTHLHGIMNTMVLRDGHLFGACSYGQFRCMEALTGKRVWESLKPIALDGPTRWGTVFVTPHEDRYFLFTEKGDLAIARLSVNGYEEIDRAHVIEPNGADLRQRRIVWSHPAYAHKCVFIRNDTEVICLSLAKEN
;
A
#
# COMPACT_ATOMS: atom_id res chain seq x y z
N MET A 1 18.16 -44.67 -45.21
CA MET A 1 17.21 -43.70 -44.60
C MET A 1 17.31 -43.82 -43.08
N ARG A 2 18.01 -42.89 -42.41
CA ARG A 2 18.13 -42.86 -40.94
C ARG A 2 17.04 -41.92 -40.40
N LEU A 3 16.10 -42.46 -39.62
CA LEU A 3 15.12 -41.67 -38.87
C LEU A 3 15.82 -41.06 -37.64
N ILE A 4 15.84 -39.73 -37.56
CA ILE A 4 16.25 -38.99 -36.36
C ILE A 4 14.96 -38.66 -35.59
N CYS A 5 14.75 -39.32 -34.45
CA CYS A 5 13.74 -38.92 -33.48
C CYS A 5 14.18 -37.61 -32.78
N LEU A 6 13.49 -36.51 -33.04
CA LEU A 6 13.60 -35.29 -32.25
C LEU A 6 12.83 -35.49 -30.93
N LEU A 7 13.56 -35.59 -29.82
CA LEU A 7 13.00 -35.41 -28.48
C LEU A 7 12.64 -33.93 -28.29
N LEU A 8 11.35 -33.62 -28.23
CA LEU A 8 10.83 -32.37 -27.70
C LEU A 8 11.07 -32.32 -26.19
N ILE A 9 12.14 -31.64 -25.78
CA ILE A 9 12.32 -31.24 -24.38
C ILE A 9 11.28 -30.14 -24.12
N ALA A 10 10.18 -30.52 -23.48
CA ALA A 10 9.24 -29.56 -22.92
C ALA A 10 9.95 -28.82 -21.79
N SER A 11 10.52 -27.66 -22.11
CA SER A 11 10.93 -26.67 -21.12
C SER A 11 9.66 -26.21 -20.40
N SER A 12 9.40 -26.78 -19.23
CA SER A 12 8.49 -26.19 -18.27
C SER A 12 9.03 -24.80 -17.96
N LEU A 13 8.47 -23.80 -18.63
CA LEU A 13 8.53 -22.41 -18.18
C LEU A 13 7.94 -22.45 -16.78
N ALA A 14 8.80 -22.56 -15.76
CA ALA A 14 8.42 -22.29 -14.40
C ALA A 14 7.81 -20.89 -14.45
N SER A 15 6.48 -20.83 -14.31
CA SER A 15 5.79 -19.54 -14.19
C SER A 15 6.58 -18.78 -13.14
N PRO A 16 7.16 -17.60 -13.45
CA PRO A 16 7.79 -16.80 -12.41
C PRO A 16 6.81 -16.73 -11.25
N ALA A 17 7.28 -17.14 -10.06
CA ALA A 17 6.52 -16.95 -8.84
C ALA A 17 6.08 -15.48 -8.82
N ASP A 18 4.81 -15.25 -8.50
CA ASP A 18 4.24 -13.89 -8.56
C ASP A 18 4.91 -13.08 -7.44
N ASP A 19 5.96 -12.33 -7.78
CA ASP A 19 6.66 -11.43 -6.86
C ASP A 19 5.68 -10.35 -6.38
N TRP A 20 6.00 -9.72 -5.25
CA TRP A 20 5.23 -8.61 -4.68
C TRP A 20 6.13 -7.39 -4.48
N PRO A 21 6.66 -6.79 -5.55
CA PRO A 21 7.82 -5.90 -5.46
C PRO A 21 7.50 -4.50 -4.93
N GLN A 22 6.24 -4.20 -4.63
CA GLN A 22 5.77 -2.86 -4.32
C GLN A 22 4.41 -2.89 -3.60
N TRP A 23 3.98 -1.71 -3.13
CA TRP A 23 2.64 -1.53 -2.59
C TRP A 23 1.57 -2.02 -3.56
N PHE A 24 0.62 -2.82 -3.06
CA PHE A 24 -0.48 -3.39 -3.87
C PHE A 24 -0.04 -4.35 -4.98
N GLY A 25 1.16 -4.91 -4.88
CA GLY A 25 1.63 -5.98 -5.73
C GLY A 25 2.07 -5.53 -7.13
N PRO A 26 2.38 -6.47 -8.03
CA PRO A 26 3.07 -6.18 -9.29
C PRO A 26 2.24 -5.31 -10.25
N ARG A 27 0.90 -5.31 -10.11
CA ARG A 27 -0.04 -4.57 -10.98
C ARG A 27 -0.79 -3.44 -10.28
N HIS A 28 -0.45 -3.11 -9.03
CA HIS A 28 -1.11 -2.07 -8.21
C HIS A 28 -2.62 -2.33 -7.97
N ASP A 29 -3.04 -3.59 -7.98
CA ASP A 29 -4.43 -4.01 -7.80
C ASP A 29 -4.67 -4.87 -6.55
N GLY A 30 -3.61 -5.22 -5.82
CA GLY A 30 -3.70 -5.99 -4.58
C GLY A 30 -4.14 -7.43 -4.79
N VAL A 31 -4.15 -7.94 -6.02
CA VAL A 31 -4.56 -9.32 -6.36
C VAL A 31 -3.35 -10.23 -6.39
N TRP A 32 -3.42 -11.35 -5.67
CA TRP A 32 -2.40 -12.40 -5.68
C TRP A 32 -2.78 -13.51 -6.67
N ARG A 33 -1.95 -13.78 -7.67
CA ARG A 33 -2.29 -14.64 -8.82
C ARG A 33 -1.50 -15.95 -8.89
N GLU A 34 -0.67 -16.22 -7.89
CA GLU A 34 0.06 -17.48 -7.82
C GLU A 34 -0.89 -18.67 -7.67
N THR A 35 -0.55 -19.84 -8.18
CA THR A 35 -1.40 -21.04 -8.11
C THR A 35 -0.88 -22.07 -7.11
N GLY A 36 -1.70 -23.05 -6.75
CA GLY A 36 -1.30 -24.14 -5.84
C GLY A 36 -1.24 -23.68 -4.39
N ILE A 37 -2.20 -22.85 -4.02
CA ILE A 37 -2.38 -22.29 -2.68
C ILE A 37 -3.43 -23.09 -1.92
N LEU A 38 -3.23 -23.25 -0.62
CA LEU A 38 -4.14 -23.98 0.26
C LEU A 38 -5.57 -23.42 0.25
N ASP A 39 -6.56 -24.30 0.35
CA ASP A 39 -7.98 -23.95 0.40
C ASP A 39 -8.45 -23.64 1.84
N LYS A 40 -7.80 -24.27 2.82
CA LYS A 40 -7.97 -24.11 4.27
C LYS A 40 -6.61 -24.22 4.95
N PHE A 41 -6.47 -23.68 6.16
CA PHE A 41 -5.25 -23.87 6.93
C PHE A 41 -5.18 -25.32 7.47
N PRO A 42 -3.98 -25.88 7.66
CA PRO A 42 -3.84 -27.12 8.40
C PRO A 42 -4.16 -26.89 9.88
N GLU A 43 -4.32 -27.99 10.64
CA GLU A 43 -4.54 -27.91 12.08
C GLU A 43 -3.40 -27.12 12.76
N GLY A 44 -3.77 -26.12 13.57
CA GLY A 44 -2.81 -25.19 14.19
C GLY A 44 -2.44 -23.95 13.34
N GLY A 45 -2.97 -23.81 12.13
CA GLY A 45 -2.74 -22.67 11.25
C GLY A 45 -1.58 -22.86 10.26
N PRO A 46 -1.32 -21.88 9.37
CA PRO A 46 -0.31 -22.00 8.33
C PRO A 46 1.10 -22.17 8.92
N LYS A 47 1.92 -23.02 8.29
CA LYS A 47 3.27 -23.31 8.76
C LYS A 47 4.16 -22.06 8.72
N VAL A 48 4.70 -21.68 9.87
CA VAL A 48 5.75 -20.65 9.96
C VAL A 48 7.05 -21.21 9.39
N LEU A 49 7.61 -20.58 8.35
CA LEU A 49 8.89 -20.96 7.76
C LEU A 49 10.06 -20.32 8.49
N TRP A 50 9.92 -19.04 8.85
CA TRP A 50 10.93 -18.30 9.60
C TRP A 50 10.34 -17.05 10.25
N ARG A 51 11.08 -16.51 11.23
CA ARG A 51 10.81 -15.23 11.91
C ARG A 51 12.13 -14.46 12.01
N THR A 52 12.10 -13.16 11.71
CA THR A 52 13.29 -12.30 11.76
C THR A 52 13.00 -11.08 12.62
N PRO A 53 13.82 -10.79 13.65
CA PRO A 53 13.67 -9.56 14.44
C PRO A 53 13.86 -8.30 13.58
N ILE A 54 12.96 -7.34 13.76
CA ILE A 54 12.98 -6.02 13.12
C ILE A 54 12.58 -4.96 14.15
N ARG A 55 12.47 -3.71 13.71
CA ARG A 55 11.98 -2.59 14.51
C ARG A 55 10.62 -2.11 14.02
N ARG A 56 10.15 -1.04 14.65
CA ARG A 56 8.83 -0.47 14.45
C ARG A 56 8.69 0.20 13.08
N GLY A 57 7.51 0.10 12.48
CA GLY A 57 7.21 0.63 11.15
C GLY A 57 5.80 0.29 10.69
N TYR A 58 5.30 1.00 9.69
CA TYR A 58 4.02 0.70 9.03
C TYR A 58 4.22 0.12 7.63
N ALA A 59 5.39 0.35 7.02
CA ALA A 59 5.75 -0.15 5.69
C ALA A 59 5.54 -1.66 5.60
N GLY A 60 4.80 -2.10 4.57
CA GLY A 60 4.69 -3.52 4.24
C GLY A 60 6.02 -4.06 3.71
N PRO A 61 6.21 -5.39 3.71
CA PRO A 61 7.31 -6.01 2.99
C PRO A 61 7.12 -5.85 1.47
N ALA A 62 8.22 -5.82 0.71
CA ALA A 62 8.23 -6.03 -0.73
C ALA A 62 9.05 -7.28 -1.05
N VAL A 63 8.54 -8.17 -1.90
CA VAL A 63 9.24 -9.40 -2.30
C VAL A 63 9.58 -9.32 -3.78
N ALA A 64 10.85 -9.49 -4.12
CA ALA A 64 11.34 -9.47 -5.49
C ALA A 64 12.46 -10.49 -5.66
N GLY A 65 12.28 -11.43 -6.58
CA GLY A 65 13.12 -12.60 -6.75
C GLY A 65 13.27 -13.35 -5.42
N LYS A 66 14.53 -13.53 -4.98
CA LYS A 66 14.85 -14.27 -3.73
C LYS A 66 14.98 -13.37 -2.51
N ARG A 67 14.51 -12.12 -2.57
CA ARG A 67 14.73 -11.11 -1.54
C ARG A 67 13.43 -10.52 -1.00
N VAL A 68 13.44 -10.20 0.28
CA VAL A 68 12.41 -9.40 0.95
C VAL A 68 13.04 -8.09 1.38
N TYR A 69 12.42 -6.98 1.01
CA TYR A 69 12.80 -5.63 1.37
C TYR A 69 11.80 -5.06 2.37
N LEU A 70 12.31 -4.45 3.43
CA LEU A 70 11.47 -3.89 4.49
C LEU A 70 12.10 -2.64 5.07
N MET A 71 11.28 -1.65 5.40
CA MET A 71 11.74 -0.49 6.17
C MET A 71 11.26 -0.56 7.62
N ASP A 72 12.13 -0.17 8.54
CA ASP A 72 11.79 0.02 9.94
C ASP A 72 12.52 1.24 10.54
N ARG A 73 12.25 1.52 11.81
CA ARG A 73 12.87 2.61 12.56
C ARG A 73 13.42 2.16 13.89
N GLU A 74 14.68 2.50 14.12
CA GLU A 74 15.33 2.45 15.43
C GLU A 74 15.23 3.82 16.11
N VAL A 75 14.64 3.87 17.30
CA VAL A 75 14.52 5.11 18.08
C VAL A 75 15.73 5.27 18.98
N ASP A 76 16.36 6.45 18.99
CA ASP A 76 17.40 6.77 19.96
C ASP A 76 16.75 7.08 21.32
N ARG A 77 17.02 6.22 22.31
CA ARG A 77 16.49 6.32 23.67
C ARG A 77 17.50 6.90 24.67
N SER A 78 18.68 7.30 24.20
CA SER A 78 19.73 7.88 25.05
C SER A 78 19.24 9.15 25.76
N ALA A 79 19.81 9.42 26.93
CA ALA A 79 19.49 10.63 27.68
C ALA A 79 19.82 11.92 26.89
N ASN A 80 20.87 11.87 26.06
CA ASN A 80 21.30 12.99 25.22
C ASN A 80 20.27 13.28 24.11
N ALA A 81 19.81 12.25 23.39
CA ALA A 81 18.76 12.40 22.39
C ALA A 81 17.46 12.99 22.96
N LYS A 82 17.08 12.59 24.19
CA LYS A 82 15.92 13.18 24.88
C LYS A 82 16.10 14.69 25.12
N ARG A 83 17.28 15.13 25.55
CA ARG A 83 17.57 16.55 25.81
C ARG A 83 17.54 17.39 24.52
N GLU A 84 18.09 16.86 23.43
CA GLU A 84 18.06 17.53 22.13
C GLU A 84 16.64 17.60 21.57
N SER A 85 15.90 16.48 21.62
CA SER A 85 14.50 16.42 21.17
C SER A 85 13.58 17.37 21.93
N ALA A 86 13.81 17.58 23.22
CA ALA A 86 13.03 18.52 24.00
C ALA A 86 13.23 19.98 23.56
N ARG A 87 14.39 20.32 23.00
CA ARG A 87 14.67 21.66 22.47
C ARG A 87 14.09 21.87 21.06
N THR A 88 14.07 20.82 20.24
CA THR A 88 13.66 20.92 18.83
C THR A 88 12.23 20.41 18.56
N GLY A 89 11.62 19.72 19.53
CA GLY A 89 10.37 18.98 19.35
C GLY A 89 10.51 17.70 18.50
N ALA A 90 11.73 17.32 18.10
CA ALA A 90 11.98 16.23 17.15
C ALA A 90 12.55 14.97 17.83
N GLN A 91 11.96 13.80 17.62
CA GLN A 91 12.47 12.55 18.20
C GLN A 91 13.59 11.97 17.34
N ALA A 92 14.82 11.91 17.86
CA ALA A 92 15.96 11.30 17.18
C ALA A 92 15.78 9.78 16.96
N GLY A 93 16.41 9.27 15.90
CA GLY A 93 16.38 7.86 15.51
C GLY A 93 16.98 7.65 14.13
N LYS A 94 16.95 6.40 13.66
CA LYS A 94 17.43 5.97 12.35
C LYS A 94 16.33 5.22 11.61
N GLU A 95 16.08 5.58 10.36
CA GLU A 95 15.31 4.71 9.47
C GLU A 95 16.27 3.71 8.83
N ARG A 96 15.82 2.47 8.66
CA ARG A 96 16.62 1.37 8.12
C ARG A 96 15.87 0.71 6.95
N LEU A 97 16.62 0.31 5.92
CA LEU A 97 16.20 -0.59 4.86
C LEU A 97 16.92 -1.92 5.06
N LEU A 98 16.15 -2.98 5.25
CA LEU A 98 16.64 -4.35 5.36
C LEU A 98 16.40 -5.10 4.05
N CYS A 99 17.37 -5.93 3.66
CA CYS A 99 17.24 -6.92 2.60
C CYS A 99 17.45 -8.30 3.20
N LEU A 100 16.42 -9.14 3.17
CA LEU A 100 16.42 -10.48 3.71
C LEU A 100 16.39 -11.50 2.57
N GLU A 101 16.91 -12.70 2.80
CA GLU A 101 16.64 -13.85 1.95
C GLU A 101 15.20 -14.34 2.15
N ALA A 102 14.43 -14.45 1.07
CA ALA A 102 13.02 -14.85 1.14
C ALA A 102 12.82 -16.27 1.70
N ALA A 103 13.77 -17.17 1.43
CA ALA A 103 13.68 -18.57 1.87
C ALA A 103 13.99 -18.79 3.35
N SER A 104 14.85 -17.95 3.96
CA SER A 104 15.37 -18.18 5.32
C SER A 104 15.09 -17.04 6.31
N GLY A 105 14.70 -15.86 5.83
CA GLY A 105 14.57 -14.66 6.65
C GLY A 105 15.91 -14.03 7.06
N LYS A 106 17.05 -14.60 6.69
CA LYS A 106 18.36 -14.07 7.05
C LYS A 106 18.58 -12.69 6.43
N ILE A 107 18.96 -11.71 7.24
CA ILE A 107 19.39 -10.39 6.76
C ILE A 107 20.69 -10.56 5.94
N VAL A 108 20.62 -10.16 4.67
CA VAL A 108 21.73 -10.18 3.71
C VAL A 108 22.53 -8.90 3.82
N TRP A 109 21.83 -7.77 3.89
CA TRP A 109 22.41 -6.46 4.15
C TRP A 109 21.38 -5.53 4.80
N GLU A 110 21.89 -4.51 5.48
CA GLU A 110 21.11 -3.43 6.09
C GLU A 110 21.75 -2.09 5.74
N LYS A 111 20.93 -1.08 5.49
CA LYS A 111 21.35 0.32 5.34
C LYS A 111 20.49 1.20 6.22
N SER A 112 21.10 2.19 6.86
CA SER A 112 20.39 3.13 7.73
C SER A 112 20.90 4.55 7.56
N TYR A 113 20.06 5.51 7.92
CA TYR A 113 20.40 6.92 7.97
C TYR A 113 19.72 7.57 9.17
N ASP A 114 20.35 8.62 9.71
CA ASP A 114 19.79 9.41 10.79
C ASP A 114 18.54 10.14 10.30
N CYS A 115 17.45 10.03 11.06
CA CYS A 115 16.14 10.58 10.71
C CYS A 115 15.38 10.98 11.98
N ALA A 116 15.51 12.26 12.34
CA ALA A 116 14.73 12.84 13.42
C ALA A 116 13.28 13.04 12.98
N TYR A 117 12.34 12.49 13.73
CA TYR A 117 10.92 12.58 13.41
C TYR A 117 10.27 13.80 14.06
N THR A 118 9.55 14.57 13.24
CA THR A 118 8.84 15.81 13.61
C THR A 118 7.31 15.67 13.50
N MET A 119 6.83 14.48 13.15
CA MET A 119 5.41 14.16 12.92
C MET A 119 4.69 13.61 14.17
N SER A 120 3.35 13.68 14.17
CA SER A 120 2.50 13.24 15.29
C SER A 120 2.41 11.72 15.46
N TYR A 121 2.66 10.94 14.40
CA TYR A 121 2.68 9.48 14.46
C TYR A 121 4.12 8.96 14.25
N PRO A 122 4.98 8.90 15.28
CA PRO A 122 6.42 8.69 15.06
C PRO A 122 6.86 7.22 15.04
N ALA A 123 5.96 6.27 14.76
CA ALA A 123 6.25 4.84 14.91
C ALA A 123 7.33 4.32 13.94
N GLY A 124 7.32 4.77 12.68
CA GLY A 124 8.32 4.39 11.69
C GLY A 124 7.88 4.67 10.25
N PRO A 125 8.68 4.23 9.25
CA PRO A 125 8.42 4.43 7.83
C PRO A 125 7.11 3.75 7.40
N ARG A 126 6.46 4.30 6.37
CA ARG A 126 5.13 3.88 5.90
C ARG A 126 5.10 3.37 4.47
N VAL A 127 6.03 3.82 3.66
CA VAL A 127 6.10 3.44 2.26
C VAL A 127 6.74 2.07 2.15
N THR A 128 6.02 1.15 1.51
CA THR A 128 6.57 -0.15 1.12
C THR A 128 7.68 0.10 0.09
N PRO A 129 8.88 -0.49 0.24
CA PRO A 129 9.92 -0.38 -0.79
C PRO A 129 9.38 -0.76 -2.17
N LEU A 130 9.79 -0.03 -3.19
CA LEU A 130 9.49 -0.36 -4.58
C LEU A 130 10.74 -0.96 -5.21
N VAL A 131 10.64 -2.16 -5.76
CA VAL A 131 11.75 -2.88 -6.38
C VAL A 131 11.50 -3.05 -7.87
N GLU A 132 12.47 -2.67 -8.70
CA GLU A 132 12.45 -2.95 -10.13
C GLU A 132 13.85 -3.34 -10.60
N GLY A 133 13.99 -4.59 -11.05
CA GLY A 133 15.27 -5.14 -11.49
C GLY A 133 16.37 -5.02 -10.43
N GLU A 134 17.43 -4.28 -10.76
CA GLU A 134 18.60 -4.10 -9.88
C GLU A 134 18.46 -2.92 -8.90
N ARG A 135 17.29 -2.28 -8.81
CA ARG A 135 17.08 -1.07 -8.01
C ARG A 135 15.95 -1.24 -6.99
N VAL A 136 16.17 -0.70 -5.80
CA VAL A 136 15.16 -0.52 -4.76
C VAL A 136 15.03 0.96 -4.43
N TYR A 137 13.79 1.44 -4.44
CA TYR A 137 13.39 2.81 -4.16
C TYR A 137 12.66 2.87 -2.82
N THR A 138 13.07 3.79 -1.97
CA THR A 138 12.48 4.01 -0.65
C THR A 138 12.13 5.47 -0.46
N LEU A 139 11.00 5.75 0.18
CA LEU A 139 10.62 7.08 0.64
C LEU A 139 10.44 7.06 2.16
N GLY A 140 11.37 7.68 2.87
CA GLY A 140 11.35 7.80 4.33
C GLY A 140 10.20 8.66 4.84
N ALA A 141 9.83 8.53 6.13
CA ALA A 141 8.70 9.24 6.69
C ALA A 141 8.89 10.77 6.75
N GLU A 142 10.13 11.25 6.70
CA GLU A 142 10.50 12.66 6.62
C GLU A 142 10.81 13.13 5.19
N GLY A 143 10.57 12.31 4.16
CA GLY A 143 10.65 12.74 2.75
C GLY A 143 12.02 12.54 2.10
N LEU A 144 12.88 11.69 2.67
CA LEU A 144 14.11 11.26 2.01
C LEU A 144 13.78 10.15 0.99
N LEU A 145 13.86 10.49 -0.29
CA LEU A 145 13.75 9.55 -1.40
C LEU A 145 15.15 9.00 -1.73
N VAL A 146 15.31 7.69 -1.72
CA VAL A 146 16.60 7.05 -2.01
C VAL A 146 16.44 5.91 -3.00
N CYS A 147 17.34 5.85 -3.99
CA CYS A 147 17.53 4.70 -4.86
C CYS A 147 18.80 3.97 -4.46
N ARG A 148 18.69 2.65 -4.25
CA ARG A 148 19.83 1.78 -3.89
C ARG A 148 19.91 0.58 -4.83
N ALA A 149 21.10 0.01 -4.99
CA ALA A 149 21.29 -1.24 -5.68
C ALA A 149 20.73 -2.41 -4.85
N THR A 150 19.99 -3.33 -5.47
CA THR A 150 19.40 -4.49 -4.78
C THR A 150 20.45 -5.47 -4.26
N LYS A 151 21.62 -5.53 -4.93
CA LYS A 151 22.72 -6.45 -4.62
C LYS A 151 23.32 -6.23 -3.23
N ASP A 152 23.61 -4.98 -2.86
CA ASP A 152 24.41 -4.62 -1.68
C ASP A 152 23.87 -3.40 -0.90
N GLY A 153 22.76 -2.82 -1.35
CA GLY A 153 22.17 -1.62 -0.76
C GLY A 153 22.98 -0.35 -1.00
N ARG A 154 23.99 -0.37 -1.89
CA ARG A 154 24.77 0.83 -2.21
C ARG A 154 23.85 1.90 -2.78
N GLU A 155 24.01 3.12 -2.28
CA GLU A 155 23.27 4.27 -2.78
C GLU A 155 23.66 4.57 -4.24
N LEU A 156 22.64 4.84 -5.06
CA LEU A 156 22.81 5.25 -6.46
C LEU A 156 22.52 6.75 -6.61
N TRP A 157 21.45 7.23 -5.96
CA TRP A 157 21.09 8.65 -5.86
C TRP A 157 20.05 8.84 -4.75
N GLN A 158 19.90 10.08 -4.28
CA GLN A 158 18.87 10.46 -3.29
C GLN A 158 18.37 11.89 -3.50
N HIS A 159 17.19 12.19 -2.96
CA HIS A 159 16.61 13.53 -2.83
C HIS A 159 15.95 13.70 -1.47
N ASP A 160 16.29 14.76 -0.76
CA ASP A 160 15.53 15.22 0.40
C ASP A 160 14.45 16.19 -0.06
N PHE A 161 13.17 15.81 0.09
CA PHE A 161 12.05 16.66 -0.34
C PHE A 161 11.89 17.93 0.51
N LYS A 162 12.29 17.91 1.78
CA LYS A 162 12.24 19.08 2.66
C LYS A 162 13.29 20.10 2.24
N GLU A 163 14.50 19.65 1.94
CA GLU A 163 15.56 20.53 1.41
C GLU A 163 15.21 21.04 0.01
N ARG A 164 14.92 20.12 -0.91
CA ARG A 164 14.78 20.42 -2.34
C ARG A 164 13.52 21.20 -2.68
N PHE A 165 12.41 20.91 -2.01
CA PHE A 165 11.08 21.46 -2.35
C PHE A 165 10.46 22.29 -1.24
N GLN A 166 11.17 22.47 -0.11
CA GLN A 166 10.62 23.12 1.09
C GLN A 166 9.36 22.40 1.59
N ALA A 167 9.30 21.08 1.34
CA ALA A 167 8.18 20.26 1.76
C ALA A 167 8.10 20.21 3.29
N ARG A 168 6.88 20.21 3.82
CA ARG A 168 6.65 20.04 5.27
C ARG A 168 6.27 18.60 5.56
N THR A 169 6.74 18.10 6.68
CA THR A 169 6.34 16.79 7.20
C THR A 169 4.87 16.84 7.62
N GLN A 170 4.08 15.92 7.09
CA GLN A 170 2.64 15.84 7.36
C GLN A 170 2.37 15.08 8.68
N THR A 171 1.12 15.09 9.16
CA THR A 171 0.71 14.43 10.42
C THR A 171 1.14 12.95 10.49
N TRP A 172 1.08 12.24 9.37
CA TRP A 172 1.54 10.85 9.23
C TRP A 172 2.83 10.74 8.40
N GLY A 173 3.60 11.81 8.24
CA GLY A 173 4.80 11.82 7.39
C GLY A 173 4.48 11.60 5.91
N PHE A 174 5.51 11.30 5.12
CA PHE A 174 5.33 10.86 3.73
C PHE A 174 4.91 9.39 3.71
N ALA A 175 3.72 9.11 3.16
CA ALA A 175 3.12 7.78 3.16
C ALA A 175 2.63 7.30 1.79
N ALA A 176 2.69 8.15 0.76
CA ALA A 176 2.33 7.79 -0.60
C ALA A 176 3.50 7.04 -1.24
N SER A 177 3.29 5.76 -1.59
CA SER A 177 4.31 4.96 -2.27
C SER A 177 4.59 5.54 -3.66
N PRO A 178 5.86 5.67 -4.09
CA PRO A 178 6.19 6.04 -5.45
C PRO A 178 5.60 5.08 -6.49
N LEU A 179 5.49 5.56 -7.73
CA LEU A 179 5.02 4.80 -8.89
C LEU A 179 6.12 4.79 -9.95
N ILE A 180 6.44 3.62 -10.50
CA ILE A 180 7.22 3.54 -11.75
C ILE A 180 6.28 3.48 -12.94
N HIS A 181 6.57 4.30 -13.96
CA HIS A 181 5.92 4.24 -15.26
C HIS A 181 6.94 4.55 -16.37
N GLY A 182 7.30 3.54 -17.16
CA GLY A 182 8.39 3.65 -18.12
C GLY A 182 9.72 3.95 -17.41
N ASP A 183 10.38 5.03 -17.77
CA ASP A 183 11.62 5.50 -17.14
C ASP A 183 11.39 6.49 -15.99
N LEU A 184 10.13 6.75 -15.63
CA LEU A 184 9.78 7.72 -14.60
C LEU A 184 9.50 7.05 -13.27
N LEU A 185 10.08 7.59 -12.21
CA LEU A 185 9.67 7.40 -10.82
C LEU A 185 8.88 8.64 -10.38
N ILE A 186 7.58 8.46 -10.19
CA ILE A 186 6.63 9.51 -9.86
C ILE A 186 6.34 9.46 -8.36
N CYS A 187 6.54 10.59 -7.69
CA CYS A 187 6.36 10.74 -6.25
C CYS A 187 5.38 11.87 -5.94
N LEU A 188 4.72 11.76 -4.78
CA LEU A 188 4.09 12.91 -4.17
C LEU A 188 5.10 13.63 -3.27
N ALA A 189 5.21 14.93 -3.49
CA ALA A 189 5.96 15.85 -2.64
C ALA A 189 5.02 16.96 -2.16
N ALA A 190 5.52 17.89 -1.37
CA ALA A 190 4.77 19.09 -1.00
C ALA A 190 5.53 20.31 -1.53
N GLY A 191 4.81 21.38 -1.87
CA GLY A 191 5.41 22.62 -2.34
C GLY A 191 4.68 23.19 -3.54
N ASP A 192 4.91 24.48 -3.77
CA ASP A 192 4.31 25.17 -4.91
C ASP A 192 4.83 24.56 -6.23
N GLY A 193 3.91 24.26 -7.13
CA GLY A 193 4.16 23.58 -8.41
C GLY A 193 4.70 22.16 -8.30
N THR A 194 4.78 21.57 -7.10
CA THR A 194 5.57 20.36 -6.80
C THR A 194 4.76 19.29 -6.05
N THR A 195 3.43 19.32 -6.09
CA THR A 195 2.63 18.28 -5.41
C THR A 195 2.89 16.89 -6.00
N ALA A 196 3.09 16.82 -7.32
CA ALA A 196 3.61 15.66 -8.02
C ALA A 196 4.95 15.99 -8.68
N VAL A 197 5.90 15.06 -8.60
CA VAL A 197 7.22 15.19 -9.23
C VAL A 197 7.62 13.86 -9.86
N ALA A 198 8.18 13.91 -11.06
CA ALA A 198 8.77 12.75 -11.72
C ALA A 198 10.28 12.89 -11.83
N PHE A 199 10.98 11.81 -11.51
CA PHE A 199 12.41 11.66 -11.71
C PHE A 199 12.67 10.55 -12.72
N HIS A 200 13.76 10.64 -13.48
CA HIS A 200 14.27 9.53 -14.23
C HIS A 200 14.75 8.44 -13.25
N LYS A 201 14.14 7.27 -13.28
CA LYS A 201 14.30 6.21 -12.27
C LYS A 201 15.74 5.75 -12.08
N GLU A 202 16.57 5.80 -13.12
CA GLU A 202 17.97 5.36 -13.02
C GLU A 202 18.92 6.45 -12.51
N THR A 203 18.71 7.71 -12.88
CA THR A 203 19.66 8.80 -12.65
C THR A 203 19.24 9.74 -11.54
N GLY A 204 17.98 9.68 -11.11
CA GLY A 204 17.39 10.62 -10.16
C GLY A 204 17.20 12.02 -10.74
N LYS A 205 17.48 12.27 -12.02
CA LYS A 205 17.26 13.59 -12.62
C LYS A 205 15.78 13.89 -12.67
N GLU A 206 15.40 15.07 -12.20
CA GLU A 206 14.02 15.54 -12.30
C GLU A 206 13.62 15.73 -13.77
N VAL A 207 12.42 15.29 -14.12
CA VAL A 207 11.87 15.35 -15.49
C VAL A 207 10.75 16.38 -15.58
N TRP A 208 9.79 16.31 -14.66
CA TRP A 208 8.70 17.28 -14.57
C TRP A 208 8.18 17.42 -13.14
N ARG A 209 7.50 18.54 -12.87
CA ARG A 209 6.69 18.78 -11.68
C ARG A 209 5.31 19.26 -12.08
N ALA A 210 4.32 18.99 -11.24
CA ALA A 210 2.95 19.41 -11.47
C ALA A 210 2.17 19.66 -10.18
N LEU A 211 1.15 20.51 -10.30
CA LEU A 211 0.15 20.83 -9.29
C LEU A 211 0.68 21.56 -8.05
N SER A 212 -0.17 22.41 -7.46
CA SER A 212 0.07 23.07 -6.17
C SER A 212 -1.07 22.73 -5.22
N ALA A 213 -0.74 22.24 -4.04
CA ALA A 213 -1.67 21.95 -2.96
C ALA A 213 -1.00 22.26 -1.62
N GLY A 214 -1.78 22.60 -0.59
CA GLY A 214 -1.23 22.87 0.74
C GLY A 214 -0.56 21.64 1.39
N GLN A 215 -0.88 20.44 0.90
CA GLN A 215 -0.31 19.17 1.35
C GLN A 215 -0.51 18.08 0.26
N PRO A 216 0.39 17.09 0.16
CA PRO A 216 0.32 16.03 -0.87
C PRO A 216 -0.85 15.07 -0.71
N GLY A 217 -1.31 14.87 0.53
CA GLY A 217 -2.13 13.71 0.87
C GLY A 217 -1.30 12.44 1.00
N TYR A 218 -1.97 11.28 1.05
CA TYR A 218 -1.32 10.00 1.36
C TYR A 218 -1.57 8.93 0.30
N CYS A 219 -2.27 9.28 -0.79
CA CYS A 219 -2.67 8.36 -1.84
C CYS A 219 -1.50 8.17 -2.80
N PRO A 220 -1.01 6.94 -3.03
CA PRO A 220 -0.05 6.67 -4.09
C PRO A 220 -0.53 7.21 -5.45
N PRO A 221 0.37 7.74 -6.31
CA PRO A 221 0.05 7.97 -7.72
C PRO A 221 -0.40 6.67 -8.40
N ARG A 222 -1.39 6.75 -9.30
CA ARG A 222 -1.93 5.56 -9.97
C ARG A 222 -2.09 5.78 -11.46
N ILE A 223 -1.68 4.80 -12.27
CA ILE A 223 -2.03 4.77 -13.70
C ILE A 223 -3.41 4.14 -13.86
N VAL A 224 -4.29 4.82 -14.58
CA VAL A 224 -5.58 4.33 -15.03
C VAL A 224 -5.57 4.23 -16.55
N LYS A 225 -5.85 3.03 -17.09
CA LYS A 225 -6.03 2.83 -18.52
C LYS A 225 -7.48 3.19 -18.88
N HIS A 226 -7.67 4.16 -19.77
CA HIS A 226 -8.99 4.58 -20.23
C HIS A 226 -8.93 5.01 -21.70
N ALA A 227 -9.83 4.48 -22.53
CA ALA A 227 -9.93 4.78 -23.95
C ALA A 227 -8.56 4.71 -24.68
N GLY A 228 -7.81 3.62 -24.44
CA GLY A 228 -6.51 3.36 -25.08
C GLY A 228 -5.34 4.22 -24.59
N ARG A 229 -5.49 4.96 -23.48
CA ARG A 229 -4.46 5.85 -22.95
C ARG A 229 -4.25 5.64 -21.46
N ASP A 230 -3.06 6.01 -21.01
CA ASP A 230 -2.67 5.99 -19.61
C ASP A 230 -2.91 7.38 -18.99
N LEU A 231 -3.74 7.43 -17.96
CA LEU A 231 -4.02 8.61 -17.15
C LEU A 231 -3.28 8.47 -15.82
N LEU A 232 -2.42 9.43 -15.49
CA LEU A 232 -1.83 9.51 -14.16
C LEU A 232 -2.81 10.19 -13.22
N ILE A 233 -3.40 9.44 -12.30
CA ILE A 233 -4.28 9.96 -11.27
C ILE A 233 -3.46 10.42 -10.07
N ILE A 234 -3.56 11.71 -9.76
CA ILE A 234 -3.00 12.34 -8.56
C ILE A 234 -4.16 12.87 -7.71
N TRP A 235 -4.33 12.27 -6.53
CA TRP A 235 -5.37 12.67 -5.59
C TRP A 235 -4.78 13.26 -4.31
N HIS A 236 -4.70 14.59 -4.29
CA HIS A 236 -4.32 15.36 -3.13
C HIS A 236 -5.57 15.88 -2.39
N PRO A 237 -5.45 16.42 -1.17
CA PRO A 237 -6.57 16.80 -0.30
C PRO A 237 -7.54 17.87 -0.81
N GLU A 238 -7.26 18.49 -1.95
CA GLU A 238 -8.08 19.58 -2.51
C GLU A 238 -8.79 19.17 -3.80
N SER A 239 -8.25 18.20 -4.54
CA SER A 239 -8.84 17.73 -5.79
C SER A 239 -8.31 16.38 -6.27
N VAL A 240 -9.08 15.75 -7.14
CA VAL A 240 -8.67 14.60 -7.97
C VAL A 240 -8.23 15.12 -9.32
N ASN A 241 -7.07 14.71 -9.80
CA ASN A 241 -6.50 15.19 -11.06
C ASN A 241 -6.11 14.01 -11.94
N ALA A 242 -6.29 14.16 -13.26
CA ALA A 242 -5.61 13.31 -14.24
C ALA A 242 -4.59 14.13 -15.02
N LEU A 243 -3.41 13.54 -15.18
CA LEU A 243 -2.27 14.11 -15.86
C LEU A 243 -1.81 13.15 -16.95
N ASP A 244 -1.11 13.69 -17.93
CA ASP A 244 -0.23 12.94 -18.80
C ASP A 244 0.95 12.41 -17.97
N PRO A 245 1.16 11.09 -17.89
CA PRO A 245 2.26 10.53 -17.09
C PRO A 245 3.65 10.93 -17.62
N ALA A 246 3.80 11.15 -18.93
CA ALA A 246 5.09 11.46 -19.53
C ALA A 246 5.50 12.92 -19.31
N THR A 247 4.54 13.84 -19.28
CA THR A 247 4.82 15.29 -19.25
C THR A 247 4.35 16.00 -17.98
N GLY A 248 3.54 15.35 -17.15
CA GLY A 248 2.88 16.00 -16.00
C GLY A 248 1.77 16.99 -16.41
N LYS A 249 1.48 17.13 -17.71
CA LYS A 249 0.44 18.04 -18.18
C LYS A 249 -0.92 17.57 -17.69
N ARG A 250 -1.62 18.45 -16.97
CA ARG A 250 -2.96 18.18 -16.45
C ARG A 250 -3.99 18.11 -17.57
N PHE A 251 -4.75 17.03 -17.60
CA PHE A 251 -5.91 16.87 -18.47
C PHE A 251 -7.16 17.47 -17.84
N TRP A 252 -7.47 17.10 -16.59
CA TRP A 252 -8.64 17.58 -15.87
C TRP A 252 -8.43 17.58 -14.36
N THR A 253 -9.31 18.31 -13.67
CA THR A 253 -9.38 18.41 -12.21
C THR A 253 -10.82 18.35 -11.75
N ILE A 254 -11.09 17.57 -10.69
CA ILE A 254 -12.34 17.58 -9.94
C ILE A 254 -12.06 18.10 -8.52
N PRO A 255 -12.50 19.32 -8.17
CA PRO A 255 -12.39 19.81 -6.80
C PRO A 255 -13.11 18.90 -5.80
N TRP A 256 -12.40 18.51 -4.76
CA TRP A 256 -12.93 17.71 -3.66
C TRP A 256 -12.05 17.88 -2.42
N LYS A 257 -12.44 18.81 -1.55
CA LYS A 257 -11.71 19.12 -0.31
C LYS A 257 -11.93 18.06 0.76
N ILE A 258 -10.86 17.43 1.22
CA ILE A 258 -10.85 16.30 2.15
C ILE A 258 -10.44 16.76 3.56
N ARG A 259 -11.14 16.26 4.58
CA ARG A 259 -10.81 16.55 5.99
C ARG A 259 -9.49 15.89 6.38
N PHE A 260 -8.63 16.65 7.06
CA PHE A 260 -7.32 16.22 7.57
C PHE A 260 -6.36 15.63 6.50
N GLY A 261 -6.62 15.90 5.22
CA GLY A 261 -5.78 15.40 4.13
C GLY A 261 -5.83 13.89 3.91
N LEU A 262 -6.83 13.19 4.46
CA LEU A 262 -6.94 11.73 4.45
C LEU A 262 -7.39 11.16 3.08
N THR A 263 -6.59 11.39 2.04
CA THR A 263 -6.63 10.67 0.76
C THR A 263 -5.74 9.43 0.92
N ILE A 264 -6.28 8.29 1.35
CA ILE A 264 -5.48 7.08 1.63
C ILE A 264 -5.83 5.93 0.68
N PRO A 265 -7.11 5.52 0.54
CA PRO A 265 -7.48 4.43 -0.37
C PRO A 265 -7.11 4.78 -1.80
N MET A 266 -6.52 3.82 -2.53
CA MET A 266 -6.21 4.05 -3.94
C MET A 266 -7.50 4.09 -4.77
N PRO A 267 -7.59 4.98 -5.78
CA PRO A 267 -8.69 4.97 -6.73
C PRO A 267 -8.83 3.58 -7.38
N GLN A 268 -10.04 3.16 -7.72
CA GLN A 268 -10.31 1.86 -8.36
C GLN A 268 -11.16 2.06 -9.61
N MET A 269 -10.81 1.39 -10.71
CA MET A 269 -11.70 1.34 -11.87
C MET A 269 -12.79 0.32 -11.59
N ILE A 270 -14.05 0.70 -11.74
CA ILE A 270 -15.23 -0.17 -11.57
C ILE A 270 -15.52 -0.94 -12.85
N ASP A 271 -15.27 -0.29 -13.98
CA ASP A 271 -15.34 -0.82 -15.34
C ASP A 271 -14.39 0.01 -16.22
N GLU A 272 -14.60 0.04 -17.53
CA GLU A 272 -13.76 0.80 -18.46
C GLU A 272 -13.91 2.33 -18.36
N GLU A 273 -14.98 2.83 -17.73
CA GLU A 273 -15.36 4.25 -17.72
C GLU A 273 -15.48 4.84 -16.31
N HIS A 274 -15.69 4.03 -15.28
CA HIS A 274 -15.99 4.52 -13.94
C HIS A 274 -14.81 4.42 -12.98
N LEU A 275 -14.36 5.56 -12.46
CA LEU A 275 -13.28 5.67 -11.46
C LEU A 275 -13.87 5.98 -10.08
N PHE A 276 -13.71 5.05 -9.15
CA PHE A 276 -14.16 5.16 -7.77
C PHE A 276 -13.05 5.63 -6.84
N LEU A 277 -13.39 6.50 -5.90
CA LEU A 277 -12.52 6.98 -4.83
C LEU A 277 -13.28 6.94 -3.49
N SER A 278 -12.55 6.69 -2.40
CA SER A 278 -13.10 6.68 -1.04
C SER A 278 -12.16 7.36 -0.06
N SER A 279 -12.70 8.18 0.84
CA SER A 279 -11.96 8.85 1.92
C SER A 279 -12.70 8.72 3.24
N PHE A 280 -11.94 8.67 4.34
CA PHE A 280 -12.43 8.39 5.69
C PHE A 280 -13.62 9.25 6.16
N TYR A 281 -13.50 10.58 6.19
CA TYR A 281 -14.62 11.42 6.59
C TYR A 281 -15.53 11.74 5.41
N ASN A 282 -14.93 11.97 4.25
CA ASN A 282 -15.62 12.53 3.09
C ASN A 282 -16.42 11.49 2.30
N GLY A 283 -16.30 10.20 2.62
CA GLY A 283 -17.01 9.11 1.96
C GLY A 283 -16.51 8.88 0.54
N SER A 284 -17.42 8.55 -0.37
CA SER A 284 -17.10 8.09 -1.72
C SER A 284 -17.35 9.15 -2.79
N LEU A 285 -16.65 9.01 -3.90
CA LEU A 285 -16.84 9.73 -5.16
C LEU A 285 -16.74 8.73 -6.30
N LEU A 286 -17.74 8.70 -7.18
CA LEU A 286 -17.67 7.98 -8.45
C LEU A 286 -17.65 8.98 -9.61
N LEU A 287 -16.64 8.84 -10.46
CA LEU A 287 -16.48 9.64 -11.67
C LEU A 287 -16.72 8.76 -12.89
N ARG A 288 -17.44 9.27 -13.89
CA ARG A 288 -17.49 8.70 -15.24
C ARG A 288 -16.50 9.46 -16.13
N LEU A 289 -15.44 8.78 -16.54
CA LEU A 289 -14.37 9.31 -17.37
C LEU A 289 -14.84 9.55 -18.80
N LYS A 290 -14.28 10.58 -19.46
CA LYS A 290 -14.59 10.93 -20.85
C LYS A 290 -13.48 10.48 -21.79
N LYS A 291 -13.87 9.94 -22.94
CA LYS A 291 -12.98 9.48 -24.01
C LYS A 291 -12.10 10.57 -24.63
N ASN A 292 -12.29 11.86 -24.33
CA ASN A 292 -11.52 12.96 -24.91
C ASN A 292 -10.64 13.71 -23.89
N ASN A 293 -10.33 13.11 -22.73
CA ASN A 293 -9.64 13.77 -21.62
C ASN A 293 -10.40 14.98 -21.06
N GLY A 294 -11.68 15.14 -21.40
CA GLY A 294 -12.54 16.14 -20.81
C GLY A 294 -12.84 15.86 -19.35
N THR A 295 -13.25 16.90 -18.62
CA THR A 295 -13.66 16.81 -17.22
C THR A 295 -14.72 15.71 -17.04
N PRO A 296 -14.48 14.71 -16.17
CA PRO A 296 -15.40 13.61 -15.96
C PRO A 296 -16.70 14.07 -15.31
N ASP A 297 -17.76 13.29 -15.50
CA ASP A 297 -19.04 13.53 -14.83
C ASP A 297 -19.01 12.90 -13.44
N ILE A 298 -19.57 13.60 -12.44
CA ILE A 298 -19.76 13.02 -11.11
C ILE A 298 -21.04 12.18 -11.16
N VAL A 299 -20.90 10.86 -11.05
CA VAL A 299 -22.05 9.95 -10.99
C VAL A 299 -22.73 10.04 -9.63
N TYR A 300 -21.93 9.96 -8.56
CA TYR A 300 -22.37 10.26 -7.20
C TYR A 300 -21.21 10.74 -6.35
N ARG A 301 -21.55 11.42 -5.24
CA ARG A 301 -20.63 11.86 -4.20
C ARG A 301 -21.33 11.80 -2.85
N THR A 302 -20.62 11.41 -1.79
CA THR A 302 -21.14 11.55 -0.43
C THR A 302 -21.43 13.02 -0.12
N ASN A 303 -22.67 13.32 0.26
CA ASN A 303 -23.12 14.69 0.50
C ASN A 303 -22.56 15.31 1.79
N LYS A 304 -22.49 14.53 2.88
CA LYS A 304 -22.08 15.04 4.19
C LYS A 304 -20.95 14.19 4.77
N ALA A 305 -19.82 14.84 5.03
CA ALA A 305 -18.69 14.19 5.67
C ALA A 305 -19.04 13.78 7.11
N SER A 306 -18.82 12.52 7.44
CA SER A 306 -19.12 11.95 8.75
C SER A 306 -18.27 10.73 9.02
N GLU A 307 -17.82 10.61 10.27
CA GLU A 307 -17.14 9.41 10.75
C GLU A 307 -18.11 8.29 11.14
N ARG A 308 -19.35 8.65 11.50
CA ARG A 308 -20.35 7.72 12.06
C ARG A 308 -21.55 7.54 11.14
N GLN A 309 -22.19 8.65 10.77
CA GLN A 309 -23.38 8.68 9.91
C GLN A 309 -22.97 8.63 8.44
N THR A 310 -22.59 7.44 8.00
CA THR A 310 -21.99 7.23 6.68
C THR A 310 -23.02 6.63 5.74
N THR A 311 -23.08 7.13 4.51
CA THR A 311 -23.96 6.62 3.45
C THR A 311 -23.19 5.63 2.57
N HIS A 312 -22.06 6.07 2.02
CA HIS A 312 -21.17 5.27 1.17
C HIS A 312 -19.98 4.65 1.94
N LEU A 313 -19.12 3.92 1.23
CA LEU A 313 -17.82 3.46 1.74
C LEU A 313 -16.93 4.64 2.11
N HIS A 314 -16.17 4.48 3.18
CA HIS A 314 -15.31 5.52 3.72
C HIS A 314 -14.06 4.90 4.38
N GLY A 315 -13.27 4.23 3.55
CA GLY A 315 -12.03 3.56 3.95
C GLY A 315 -11.04 4.51 4.60
N ILE A 316 -10.30 3.98 5.57
CA ILE A 316 -9.23 4.70 6.26
C ILE A 316 -7.85 4.17 5.86
N MET A 317 -7.58 2.89 6.09
CA MET A 317 -6.27 2.26 5.88
C MET A 317 -6.36 1.08 4.89
N ASN A 318 -7.44 1.02 4.13
CA ASN A 318 -7.70 -0.03 3.16
C ASN A 318 -8.20 0.56 1.84
N THR A 319 -7.74 -0.02 0.74
CA THR A 319 -8.33 0.20 -0.58
C THR A 319 -9.52 -0.75 -0.76
N MET A 320 -10.55 -0.30 -1.47
CA MET A 320 -11.73 -1.14 -1.72
C MET A 320 -11.41 -2.21 -2.76
N VAL A 321 -11.93 -3.41 -2.53
CA VAL A 321 -11.83 -4.53 -3.47
C VAL A 321 -13.09 -4.55 -4.33
N LEU A 322 -12.92 -4.62 -5.65
CA LEU A 322 -14.01 -4.77 -6.60
C LEU A 322 -14.20 -6.26 -6.95
N ARG A 323 -15.44 -6.73 -6.87
CA ARG A 323 -15.85 -8.04 -7.39
C ARG A 323 -17.29 -7.99 -7.86
N ASP A 324 -17.55 -8.48 -9.07
CA ASP A 324 -18.90 -8.68 -9.62
C ASP A 324 -19.79 -7.43 -9.47
N GLY A 325 -19.25 -6.24 -9.80
CA GLY A 325 -19.95 -4.95 -9.73
C GLY A 325 -20.11 -4.38 -8.31
N HIS A 326 -19.51 -5.00 -7.29
CA HIS A 326 -19.62 -4.61 -5.90
C HIS A 326 -18.26 -4.29 -5.28
N LEU A 327 -18.24 -3.27 -4.42
CA LEU A 327 -17.07 -2.84 -3.67
C LEU A 327 -17.14 -3.34 -2.23
N PHE A 328 -16.03 -3.89 -1.77
CA PHE A 328 -15.86 -4.42 -0.42
C PHE A 328 -14.76 -3.68 0.33
N GLY A 329 -15.00 -3.33 1.59
CA GLY A 329 -13.93 -2.81 2.43
C GLY A 329 -14.36 -2.35 3.82
N ALA A 330 -13.35 -2.13 4.67
CA ALA A 330 -13.52 -1.65 6.03
C ALA A 330 -13.81 -0.15 6.07
N CYS A 331 -14.63 0.24 7.04
CA CYS A 331 -15.06 1.59 7.30
C CYS A 331 -14.65 2.02 8.73
N SER A 332 -14.99 3.24 9.13
CA SER A 332 -14.37 3.90 10.29
C SER A 332 -14.39 3.14 11.61
N TYR A 333 -15.41 2.34 11.87
CA TYR A 333 -15.52 1.60 13.12
C TYR A 333 -15.39 0.09 12.90
N GLY A 334 -14.61 -0.30 11.88
CA GLY A 334 -14.40 -1.69 11.52
C GLY A 334 -15.59 -2.34 10.82
N GLN A 335 -16.63 -1.58 10.46
CA GLN A 335 -17.70 -2.12 9.62
C GLN A 335 -17.12 -2.49 8.27
N PHE A 336 -17.06 -3.78 7.97
CA PHE A 336 -16.76 -4.26 6.65
C PHE A 336 -18.04 -4.26 5.83
N ARG A 337 -18.04 -3.61 4.67
CA ARG A 337 -19.26 -3.33 3.91
C ARG A 337 -19.16 -3.85 2.50
N CYS A 338 -20.30 -4.26 1.95
CA CYS A 338 -20.53 -4.42 0.53
C CYS A 338 -21.39 -3.25 0.02
N MET A 339 -21.00 -2.67 -1.10
CA MET A 339 -21.69 -1.57 -1.75
C MET A 339 -21.77 -1.83 -3.26
N GLU A 340 -22.94 -1.66 -3.85
CA GLU A 340 -23.10 -1.66 -5.30
C GLU A 340 -22.32 -0.48 -5.89
N ALA A 341 -21.37 -0.77 -6.78
CA ALA A 341 -20.34 0.19 -7.15
C ALA A 341 -20.90 1.40 -7.92
N LEU A 342 -21.86 1.18 -8.82
CA LEU A 342 -22.40 2.22 -9.70
C LEU A 342 -23.48 3.10 -9.04
N THR A 343 -24.20 2.57 -8.06
CA THR A 343 -25.29 3.30 -7.37
C THR A 343 -24.86 3.87 -6.02
N GLY A 344 -23.80 3.32 -5.42
CA GLY A 344 -23.40 3.64 -4.04
C GLY A 344 -24.31 3.01 -2.98
N LYS A 345 -25.29 2.18 -3.36
CA LYS A 345 -26.20 1.54 -2.41
C LYS A 345 -25.45 0.53 -1.55
N ARG A 346 -25.50 0.70 -0.22
CA ARG A 346 -25.00 -0.30 0.72
C ARG A 346 -25.87 -1.55 0.62
N VAL A 347 -25.23 -2.70 0.43
CA VAL A 347 -25.89 -4.02 0.38
C VAL A 347 -25.94 -4.62 1.77
N TRP A 348 -24.79 -4.69 2.45
CA TRP A 348 -24.68 -5.19 3.82
C TRP A 348 -23.48 -4.59 4.54
N GLU A 349 -23.46 -4.73 5.87
CA GLU A 349 -22.29 -4.48 6.71
C GLU A 349 -22.12 -5.55 7.78
N SER A 350 -20.87 -5.81 8.19
CA SER A 350 -20.52 -6.83 9.18
C SER A 350 -19.23 -6.47 9.91
N LEU A 351 -19.13 -6.85 11.19
CA LEU A 351 -17.89 -6.77 11.97
C LEU A 351 -17.08 -8.07 11.95
N LYS A 352 -17.67 -9.17 11.42
CA LYS A 352 -17.06 -10.50 11.39
C LYS A 352 -15.73 -10.57 10.65
N PRO A 353 -15.50 -9.89 9.50
CA PRO A 353 -14.24 -10.00 8.76
C PRO A 353 -13.00 -9.63 9.57
N ILE A 354 -13.14 -8.65 10.48
CA ILE A 354 -12.07 -8.16 11.36
C ILE A 354 -12.06 -8.90 12.70
N ALA A 355 -13.04 -9.79 12.95
CA ALA A 355 -13.26 -10.47 14.23
C ALA A 355 -13.40 -9.49 15.41
N LEU A 356 -14.26 -8.48 15.25
CA LEU A 356 -14.56 -7.48 16.28
C LEU A 356 -15.85 -7.82 17.02
N ASP A 357 -15.83 -7.74 18.35
CA ASP A 357 -17.02 -7.92 19.21
C ASP A 357 -17.96 -6.71 19.18
N GLY A 358 -17.46 -5.56 18.72
CA GLY A 358 -18.23 -4.33 18.60
C GLY A 358 -17.52 -3.27 17.74
N PRO A 359 -18.22 -2.19 17.35
CA PRO A 359 -17.66 -1.15 16.52
C PRO A 359 -16.39 -0.54 17.14
N THR A 360 -15.26 -0.70 16.46
CA THR A 360 -13.94 -0.30 16.94
C THR A 360 -13.37 0.76 16.03
N ARG A 361 -13.14 1.97 16.57
CA ARG A 361 -12.64 3.11 15.81
C ARG A 361 -11.29 2.75 15.17
N TRP A 362 -11.18 2.99 13.86
CA TRP A 362 -10.05 2.63 12.99
C TRP A 362 -9.81 1.13 12.84
N GLY A 363 -10.87 0.34 13.06
CA GLY A 363 -10.85 -1.08 12.78
C GLY A 363 -10.51 -1.33 11.32
N THR A 364 -9.46 -2.12 11.04
CA THR A 364 -8.98 -2.33 9.67
C THR A 364 -8.66 -3.79 9.36
N VAL A 365 -8.82 -4.13 8.09
CA VAL A 365 -8.43 -5.41 7.49
C VAL A 365 -7.88 -5.15 6.08
N PHE A 366 -6.78 -5.82 5.76
CA PHE A 366 -6.19 -5.81 4.43
C PHE A 366 -6.73 -7.01 3.66
N VAL A 367 -7.37 -6.76 2.52
CA VAL A 367 -8.06 -7.79 1.73
C VAL A 367 -7.29 -8.01 0.44
N THR A 368 -6.86 -9.24 0.22
CA THR A 368 -6.10 -9.65 -0.97
C THR A 368 -6.93 -10.68 -1.73
N PRO A 369 -7.48 -10.32 -2.91
CA PRO A 369 -8.18 -11.27 -3.77
C PRO A 369 -7.24 -12.33 -4.30
N HIS A 370 -7.73 -13.56 -4.38
CA HIS A 370 -7.00 -14.71 -4.88
C HIS A 370 -7.97 -15.74 -5.47
N GLU A 371 -7.93 -15.92 -6.79
CA GLU A 371 -8.84 -16.80 -7.52
C GLU A 371 -10.33 -16.55 -7.17
N ASP A 372 -10.96 -17.48 -6.45
CA ASP A 372 -12.36 -17.49 -6.06
C ASP A 372 -12.59 -17.10 -4.58
N ARG A 373 -11.52 -16.73 -3.87
CA ARG A 373 -11.49 -16.43 -2.44
C ARG A 373 -10.66 -15.18 -2.13
N TYR A 374 -10.59 -14.86 -0.84
CA TYR A 374 -9.87 -13.70 -0.33
C TYR A 374 -9.06 -14.08 0.90
N PHE A 375 -7.85 -13.53 0.98
CA PHE A 375 -7.05 -13.52 2.20
C PHE A 375 -7.25 -12.20 2.93
N LEU A 376 -7.65 -12.27 4.19
CA LEU A 376 -7.95 -11.12 5.04
C LEU A 376 -6.95 -11.08 6.19
N PHE A 377 -5.99 -10.16 6.14
CA PHE A 377 -5.08 -9.90 7.25
C PHE A 377 -5.65 -8.79 8.13
N THR A 378 -6.04 -9.13 9.35
CA THR A 378 -6.66 -8.20 10.28
C THR A 378 -5.63 -7.50 11.14
N GLU A 379 -5.95 -6.31 11.62
CA GLU A 379 -5.09 -5.61 12.59
C GLU A 379 -4.90 -6.34 13.93
N LYS A 380 -5.69 -7.39 14.19
CA LYS A 380 -5.55 -8.24 15.38
C LYS A 380 -4.44 -9.27 15.20
N GLY A 381 -3.83 -9.35 14.01
CA GLY A 381 -2.80 -10.34 13.70
C GLY A 381 -3.34 -11.67 13.21
N ASP A 382 -4.62 -11.70 12.81
CA ASP A 382 -5.25 -12.89 12.24
C ASP A 382 -5.15 -12.86 10.72
N LEU A 383 -4.92 -14.03 10.12
CA LEU A 383 -5.10 -14.26 8.69
C LEU A 383 -6.32 -15.15 8.50
N ALA A 384 -7.31 -14.67 7.76
CA ALA A 384 -8.51 -15.44 7.41
C ALA A 384 -8.59 -15.72 5.92
N ILE A 385 -9.22 -16.83 5.57
CA ILE A 385 -9.64 -17.19 4.22
C ILE A 385 -11.15 -17.04 4.17
N ALA A 386 -11.69 -16.34 3.17
CA ALA A 386 -13.11 -16.13 3.07
C ALA A 386 -13.59 -15.99 1.63
N ARG A 387 -14.91 -16.14 1.45
CA ARG A 387 -15.63 -15.69 0.26
C ARG A 387 -16.38 -14.40 0.57
N LEU A 388 -16.33 -13.46 -0.38
CA LEU A 388 -17.07 -12.20 -0.33
C LEU A 388 -18.07 -12.19 -1.48
N SER A 389 -19.33 -11.93 -1.16
CA SER A 389 -20.40 -11.81 -2.16
C SER A 389 -21.47 -10.81 -1.72
N VAL A 390 -22.45 -10.57 -2.59
CA VAL A 390 -23.65 -9.78 -2.27
C VAL A 390 -24.49 -10.40 -1.15
N ASN A 391 -24.36 -11.71 -0.90
CA ASN A 391 -25.08 -12.40 0.16
C ASN A 391 -24.40 -12.28 1.53
N GLY A 392 -23.13 -11.87 1.57
CA GLY A 392 -22.41 -11.64 2.82
C GLY A 392 -20.94 -12.04 2.78
N TYR A 393 -20.38 -12.14 4.00
CA TYR A 393 -19.07 -12.68 4.30
C TYR A 393 -19.22 -14.13 4.77
N GLU A 394 -18.54 -15.05 4.09
CA GLU A 394 -18.44 -16.46 4.46
C GLU A 394 -16.98 -16.75 4.83
N GLU A 395 -16.73 -16.96 6.13
CA GLU A 395 -15.42 -17.39 6.62
C GLU A 395 -15.20 -18.86 6.29
N ILE A 396 -14.11 -19.15 5.58
CA ILE A 396 -13.67 -20.51 5.31
C ILE A 396 -12.80 -21.01 6.47
N ASP A 397 -11.86 -20.18 6.92
CA ASP A 397 -10.91 -20.49 7.99
C ASP A 397 -10.22 -19.24 8.53
N ARG A 398 -9.62 -19.32 9.73
CA ARG A 398 -8.89 -18.22 10.39
C ARG A 398 -7.80 -18.76 11.31
N ALA A 399 -6.61 -18.19 11.19
CA ALA A 399 -5.49 -18.46 12.09
C ALA A 399 -4.93 -17.16 12.69
N HIS A 400 -4.58 -17.18 13.97
CA HIS A 400 -3.79 -16.11 14.59
C HIS A 400 -2.32 -16.32 14.25
N VAL A 401 -1.70 -15.41 13.52
CA VAL A 401 -0.37 -15.65 12.92
C VAL A 401 0.73 -14.75 13.48
N ILE A 402 0.38 -13.59 14.02
CA ILE A 402 1.34 -12.64 14.58
C ILE A 402 0.72 -11.80 15.69
N GLU A 403 1.50 -11.44 16.71
CA GLU A 403 1.00 -10.61 17.80
C GLU A 403 0.78 -9.15 17.38
N PRO A 404 -0.36 -8.52 17.73
CA PRO A 404 -0.59 -7.09 17.52
C PRO A 404 0.10 -6.26 18.59
N ASN A 405 1.41 -6.10 18.48
CA ASN A 405 2.24 -5.42 19.48
C ASN A 405 2.51 -3.93 19.18
N GLY A 406 1.92 -3.39 18.12
CA GLY A 406 1.90 -1.95 17.90
C GLY A 406 0.82 -1.25 18.70
N ALA A 407 0.96 0.05 18.93
CA ALA A 407 -0.02 0.86 19.64
C ALA A 407 -0.51 2.02 18.77
N ASP A 408 -1.83 2.15 18.64
CA ASP A 408 -2.46 3.36 18.09
C ASP A 408 -2.47 4.52 19.11
N LEU A 409 -3.02 5.68 18.73
CA LEU A 409 -3.12 6.84 19.64
C LEU A 409 -3.96 6.58 20.90
N ARG A 410 -4.81 5.54 20.89
CA ARG A 410 -5.68 5.14 22.00
C ARG A 410 -5.10 3.96 22.78
N GLN A 411 -3.82 3.63 22.55
CA GLN A 411 -3.10 2.52 23.17
C GLN A 411 -3.68 1.14 22.84
N ARG A 412 -4.47 1.03 21.77
CA ARG A 412 -4.97 -0.26 21.29
C ARG A 412 -3.85 -1.00 20.58
N ARG A 413 -3.72 -2.27 20.94
CA ARG A 413 -2.82 -3.24 20.33
C ARG A 413 -3.24 -3.51 18.88
N ILE A 414 -2.36 -3.21 17.91
CA ILE A 414 -2.64 -3.29 16.47
C ILE A 414 -1.45 -3.83 15.66
N VAL A 415 -1.73 -4.31 14.44
CA VAL A 415 -0.80 -4.42 13.31
C VAL A 415 -1.38 -3.65 12.13
N TRP A 416 -0.77 -2.51 11.78
CA TRP A 416 -1.18 -1.70 10.63
C TRP A 416 -0.10 -1.72 9.55
N SER A 417 0.17 -2.92 9.04
CA SER A 417 1.11 -3.13 7.94
C SER A 417 0.50 -4.12 6.94
N HIS A 418 0.58 -3.77 5.66
CA HIS A 418 0.02 -4.61 4.60
C HIS A 418 0.90 -5.85 4.39
N PRO A 419 0.31 -7.04 4.24
CA PRO A 419 1.07 -8.24 3.87
C PRO A 419 1.58 -8.16 2.43
N ALA A 420 2.60 -8.96 2.13
CA ALA A 420 3.05 -9.26 0.78
C ALA A 420 2.89 -10.76 0.50
N TYR A 421 2.59 -11.13 -0.74
CA TYR A 421 2.35 -12.52 -1.14
C TYR A 421 3.27 -12.88 -2.30
N ALA A 422 4.10 -13.91 -2.12
CA ALA A 422 5.00 -14.42 -3.15
C ALA A 422 5.53 -15.80 -2.74
N HIS A 423 5.97 -16.62 -3.69
CA HIS A 423 6.56 -17.95 -3.43
C HIS A 423 5.64 -18.89 -2.64
N LYS A 424 4.33 -18.79 -2.88
CA LYS A 424 3.26 -19.47 -2.15
C LYS A 424 3.27 -19.16 -0.66
N CYS A 425 3.80 -18.01 -0.29
CA CYS A 425 3.95 -17.58 1.08
C CYS A 425 3.31 -16.21 1.28
N VAL A 426 3.00 -15.91 2.54
CA VAL A 426 2.66 -14.55 2.97
C VAL A 426 3.72 -14.04 3.94
N PHE A 427 4.15 -12.80 3.72
CA PHE A 427 5.13 -12.08 4.53
C PHE A 427 4.40 -11.00 5.31
N ILE A 428 4.49 -11.07 6.64
CA ILE A 428 3.74 -10.21 7.56
C ILE A 428 4.71 -9.64 8.60
N ARG A 429 4.53 -8.38 8.99
CA ARG A 429 5.35 -7.75 10.03
C ARG A 429 4.53 -7.08 11.12
N ASN A 430 5.03 -7.15 12.35
CA ASN A 430 4.59 -6.35 13.49
C ASN A 430 5.78 -5.51 14.02
N ASP A 431 5.64 -4.82 15.14
CA ASP A 431 6.63 -3.85 15.65
C ASP A 431 7.98 -4.45 16.07
N THR A 432 8.11 -5.77 16.09
CA THR A 432 9.32 -6.49 16.56
C THR A 432 9.82 -7.58 15.62
N GLU A 433 9.00 -8.10 14.72
CA GLU A 433 9.37 -9.20 13.83
C GLU A 433 8.67 -9.12 12.45
N VAL A 434 9.33 -9.69 11.44
CA VAL A 434 8.73 -10.08 10.17
C VAL A 434 8.75 -11.61 10.08
N ILE A 435 7.67 -12.19 9.59
CA ILE A 435 7.47 -13.63 9.50
C ILE A 435 7.13 -14.03 8.06
N CYS A 436 7.47 -15.26 7.72
CA CYS A 436 7.03 -15.90 6.48
C CYS A 436 6.23 -17.15 6.82
N LEU A 437 5.02 -17.24 6.26
CA LEU A 437 4.11 -18.36 6.43
C LEU A 437 3.92 -19.05 5.08
N SER A 438 4.01 -20.38 5.06
CA SER A 438 3.65 -21.15 3.88
C SER A 438 2.13 -21.17 3.71
N LEU A 439 1.68 -20.81 2.51
CA LEU A 439 0.32 -20.96 2.02
C LEU A 439 0.26 -21.96 0.85
N ALA A 440 1.34 -22.71 0.60
CA ALA A 440 1.35 -23.75 -0.41
C ALA A 440 0.34 -24.84 -0.06
N LYS A 441 -0.40 -25.33 -1.07
CA LYS A 441 -1.23 -26.51 -0.95
C LYS A 441 -0.33 -27.72 -0.69
N GLU A 442 -0.59 -28.47 0.37
CA GLU A 442 0.04 -29.76 0.60
C GLU A 442 -0.49 -30.76 -0.44
N ASN A 443 0.41 -31.57 -1.01
CA ASN A 443 0.06 -32.58 -2.02
C ASN A 443 -0.55 -33.82 -1.39
#